data_AF-A0A8T7KGE6-F1
#
_entry.id   AF-A0A8T7KGE6-F1
#
_cell.length_a   1.000
_cell.length_b   1.000
_cell.length_c   1.000
_cell.angle_alpha   90.00
_cell.angle_beta   90.00
_cell.angle_gamma   90.00
#
_symmetry.space_group_name_H-M   'P 1'
#
loop_
_entity.id
_entity.type
_entity.pdbx_description
1 polymer ?
#
loop_
_entity_poly.entity_id
_entity_poly.type
_entity_poly.pdbx_seq_one_letter_code
_entity_poly.pdbx_strand_id
1 'polypeptide(L)'
;MPIEISRTMLESKPQRDMEEPMDANWIIPAFVIIDTLMERLDHQSDPQAQVPDAEIVTVAVVAAKYFANHHARAVQVMQGYGYLSGRISVSRFNRRVHALRDWVAFIADTLEELFTQGEVFVIDSMPVPVCRRARARRCRKVRGRAYCGYCAAKKEKFFGWWLHLICTPQGVPIAFQLVPGGFHDLTPIHQLAFGLAPGARLFGDKAYNAAADEQTIQAESGVRLIPVRKTNMAPHAWFLDELELREYRHTIETVNSQLEKMGLARFHARTNHGLELKVHASLIALACTNFD
;
A
#
# COMPACT_ATOMS: atom_id res chain seq x y z
N MET A 1 3.60 -20.95 62.32
CA MET A 1 2.81 -20.36 61.22
C MET A 1 3.68 -20.32 59.97
N PRO A 2 3.51 -21.27 59.04
CA PRO A 2 4.16 -21.22 57.73
C PRO A 2 3.38 -20.26 56.82
N ILE A 3 4.09 -19.37 56.13
CA ILE A 3 3.52 -18.46 55.15
C ILE A 3 3.43 -19.22 53.82
N GLU A 4 2.20 -19.51 53.38
CA GLU A 4 1.90 -20.06 52.06
C GLU A 4 2.29 -19.05 50.98
N ILE A 5 3.29 -19.41 50.16
CA ILE A 5 3.57 -18.74 48.89
C ILE A 5 2.51 -19.23 47.91
N SER A 6 1.52 -18.38 47.63
CA SER A 6 0.57 -18.58 46.52
C SER A 6 1.31 -18.72 45.20
N ARG A 7 1.51 -19.98 44.77
CA ARG A 7 1.78 -20.34 43.38
C ARG A 7 0.48 -20.19 42.60
N THR A 8 0.20 -18.99 42.13
CA THR A 8 -0.86 -18.76 41.16
C THR A 8 -0.22 -18.41 39.82
N MET A 9 -0.11 -19.45 38.98
CA MET A 9 -0.27 -19.38 37.53
C MET A 9 0.69 -18.45 36.77
N LEU A 10 1.95 -18.86 36.68
CA LEU A 10 2.78 -18.62 35.49
C LEU A 10 2.25 -19.50 34.34
N GLU A 11 1.16 -19.06 33.72
CA GLU A 11 0.76 -19.51 32.38
C GLU A 11 0.78 -18.30 31.46
N SER A 12 1.97 -17.97 30.97
CA SER A 12 2.11 -17.11 29.80
C SER A 12 1.45 -17.83 28.62
N LYS A 13 0.23 -17.42 28.27
CA LYS A 13 -0.43 -17.84 27.02
C LYS A 13 0.55 -17.67 25.85
N PRO A 14 0.80 -18.70 25.03
CA PRO A 14 1.54 -18.51 23.80
C PRO A 14 0.68 -17.64 22.89
N GLN A 15 1.16 -16.44 22.59
CA GLN A 15 0.57 -15.58 21.59
C GLN A 15 0.80 -16.21 20.22
N ARG A 16 -0.13 -17.08 19.82
CA ARG A 16 -0.24 -17.60 18.45
C ARG A 16 -0.82 -16.48 17.57
N ASP A 17 0.01 -15.51 17.23
CA ASP A 17 -0.16 -14.83 15.95
C ASP A 17 0.30 -15.86 14.91
N MET A 18 -0.64 -16.67 14.38
CA MET A 18 -0.34 -17.50 13.21
C MET A 18 -0.10 -16.56 12.04
N GLU A 19 1.15 -16.11 11.90
CA GLU A 19 1.64 -15.52 10.66
C GLU A 19 1.37 -16.54 9.56
N GLU A 20 0.70 -16.08 8.51
CA GLU A 20 0.55 -16.83 7.28
C GLU A 20 1.96 -17.28 6.85
N PRO A 21 2.21 -18.59 6.72
CA PRO A 21 3.55 -19.08 6.42
C PRO A 21 4.00 -18.46 5.09
N MET A 22 5.24 -18.00 5.05
CA MET A 22 5.83 -17.45 3.83
C MET A 22 5.69 -18.47 2.69
N ASP A 23 5.10 -18.05 1.58
CA ASP A 23 4.83 -18.91 0.43
C ASP A 23 5.92 -18.73 -0.63
N ALA A 24 6.68 -19.79 -0.88
CA ALA A 24 7.70 -19.81 -1.92
C ALA A 24 7.10 -19.58 -3.31
N ASN A 25 5.87 -20.03 -3.57
CA ASN A 25 5.17 -19.82 -4.83
C ASN A 25 4.81 -18.35 -5.06
N TRP A 26 4.81 -17.52 -4.01
CA TRP A 26 4.63 -16.08 -4.12
C TRP A 26 5.97 -15.34 -4.15
N ILE A 27 6.92 -15.74 -3.29
CA ILE A 27 8.21 -15.07 -3.13
C ILE A 27 9.08 -15.21 -4.39
N ILE A 28 9.10 -16.40 -5.01
CA ILE A 28 9.94 -16.64 -6.18
C ILE A 28 9.46 -15.81 -7.38
N PRO A 29 8.17 -15.79 -7.77
CA PRO A 29 7.70 -14.91 -8.83
C PRO A 29 7.95 -13.42 -8.53
N ALA A 30 7.70 -12.97 -7.29
CA ALA A 30 7.99 -11.59 -6.91
C ALA A 30 9.48 -11.24 -7.09
N PHE A 31 10.39 -12.14 -6.67
CA PHE A 31 11.82 -11.99 -6.92
C PHE A 31 12.13 -11.95 -8.42
N VAL A 32 11.61 -12.87 -9.22
CA VAL A 32 11.86 -12.93 -10.67
C VAL A 32 11.43 -11.64 -11.37
N ILE A 33 10.27 -11.09 -11.00
CA ILE A 33 9.79 -9.79 -11.54
C ILE A 33 10.78 -8.68 -11.19
N ILE A 34 11.16 -8.55 -9.92
CA ILE A 34 12.10 -7.53 -9.43
C ILE A 34 13.45 -7.66 -10.14
N ASP A 35 14.01 -8.87 -10.15
CA ASP A 35 15.32 -9.17 -10.74
C ASP A 35 15.32 -8.89 -12.25
N THR A 36 14.30 -9.36 -12.98
CA THR A 36 14.15 -9.13 -14.42
C THR A 36 14.04 -7.63 -14.74
N LEU A 37 13.28 -6.86 -13.96
CA LEU A 37 13.16 -5.42 -14.17
C LEU A 37 14.48 -4.68 -13.92
N MET A 38 15.20 -5.06 -12.86
CA MET A 38 16.51 -4.49 -12.55
C MET A 38 17.56 -4.85 -13.61
N GLU A 39 17.61 -6.10 -14.06
CA GLU A 39 18.51 -6.56 -15.12
C GLU A 39 18.23 -5.87 -16.47
N ARG A 40 16.97 -5.78 -16.89
CA ARG A 40 16.58 -5.15 -18.17
C ARG A 40 16.90 -3.66 -18.26
N LEU A 41 17.17 -3.04 -17.12
CA LEU A 41 17.51 -1.62 -17.00
C LEU A 41 18.96 -1.43 -16.56
N ASP A 42 19.80 -2.44 -16.84
CA ASP A 42 21.24 -2.43 -16.65
C ASP A 42 21.69 -2.18 -15.19
N HIS A 43 20.88 -2.56 -14.20
CA HIS A 43 21.31 -2.50 -12.81
C HIS A 43 22.42 -3.53 -12.56
N GLN A 44 23.53 -3.07 -11.97
CA GLN A 44 24.63 -3.94 -11.58
C GLN A 44 24.81 -3.89 -10.07
N SER A 45 24.63 -5.04 -9.42
CA SER A 45 24.97 -5.17 -8.00
C SER A 45 26.48 -5.04 -7.80
N ASP A 46 26.90 -4.55 -6.63
CA ASP A 46 28.31 -4.57 -6.25
C ASP A 46 28.83 -6.02 -6.28
N PRO A 47 29.88 -6.34 -7.06
CA PRO A 47 30.43 -7.70 -7.17
C PRO A 47 30.89 -8.31 -5.83
N GLN A 48 31.16 -7.49 -4.82
CA GLN A 48 31.56 -7.92 -3.48
C GLN A 48 30.37 -8.17 -2.55
N ALA A 49 29.15 -7.82 -2.96
CA ALA A 49 27.96 -8.02 -2.15
C ALA A 49 27.58 -9.50 -2.09
N GLN A 50 27.49 -10.04 -0.87
CA GLN A 50 27.04 -11.42 -0.65
C GLN A 50 25.56 -11.65 -0.95
N VAL A 51 24.77 -10.57 -1.00
CA VAL A 51 23.34 -10.59 -1.27
C VAL A 51 23.12 -9.61 -2.42
N PRO A 52 22.62 -10.02 -3.59
CA PRO A 52 22.31 -9.12 -4.72
C PRO A 52 21.31 -8.03 -4.35
N ASP A 53 21.32 -6.90 -5.05
CA ASP A 53 20.38 -5.81 -4.79
C ASP A 53 18.92 -6.21 -5.06
N ALA A 54 18.65 -7.10 -6.02
CA ALA A 54 17.31 -7.66 -6.25
C ALA A 54 16.77 -8.36 -5.00
N GLU A 55 17.59 -9.18 -4.32
CA GLU A 55 17.22 -9.80 -3.04
C GLU A 55 16.95 -8.75 -1.94
N ILE A 56 17.68 -7.62 -1.93
CA ILE A 56 17.41 -6.53 -0.98
C ILE A 56 16.04 -5.91 -1.22
N VAL A 57 15.66 -5.68 -2.47
CA VAL A 57 14.32 -5.18 -2.83
C VAL A 57 13.26 -6.22 -2.48
N THR A 58 13.48 -7.49 -2.81
CA THR A 58 12.57 -8.60 -2.48
C THR A 58 12.35 -8.70 -0.97
N VAL A 59 13.37 -8.55 -0.13
CA VAL A 59 13.19 -8.54 1.33
C VAL A 59 12.27 -7.40 1.78
N ALA A 60 12.30 -6.23 1.14
CA ALA A 60 11.40 -5.12 1.46
C ALA A 60 9.94 -5.44 1.09
N VAL A 61 9.74 -6.06 -0.08
CA VAL A 61 8.42 -6.49 -0.59
C VAL A 61 7.84 -7.63 0.26
N VAL A 62 8.66 -8.61 0.64
CA VAL A 62 8.30 -9.67 1.59
C VAL A 62 8.00 -9.10 2.99
N ALA A 63 8.77 -8.10 3.44
CA ALA A 63 8.50 -7.41 4.69
C ALA A 63 7.12 -6.74 4.67
N ALA A 64 6.75 -6.12 3.55
CA ALA A 64 5.43 -5.55 3.37
C ALA A 64 4.34 -6.63 3.43
N LYS A 65 4.46 -7.69 2.62
CA LYS A 65 3.46 -8.77 2.50
C LYS A 65 3.20 -9.51 3.81
N TYR A 66 4.24 -10.01 4.47
CA TYR A 66 4.11 -10.97 5.57
C TYR A 66 4.39 -10.39 6.95
N PHE A 67 5.10 -9.25 7.03
CA PHE A 67 5.63 -8.75 8.29
C PHE A 67 5.19 -7.32 8.63
N ALA A 68 4.10 -6.83 8.03
CA ALA A 68 3.59 -5.48 8.25
C ALA A 68 4.68 -4.40 8.13
N ASN A 69 5.55 -4.53 7.12
CA ASN A 69 6.72 -3.69 6.88
C ASN A 69 7.79 -3.72 8.01
N HIS A 70 7.89 -4.81 8.77
CA HIS A 70 8.89 -5.02 9.81
C HIS A 70 10.19 -5.64 9.25
N HIS A 71 11.00 -4.81 8.59
CA HIS A 71 12.23 -5.20 7.88
C HIS A 71 13.18 -6.12 8.69
N ALA A 72 13.40 -5.81 9.97
CA ALA A 72 14.32 -6.60 10.80
C ALA A 72 13.87 -8.07 10.95
N ARG A 73 12.55 -8.28 11.00
CA ARG A 73 11.95 -9.61 11.12
C ARG A 73 12.04 -10.34 9.79
N ALA A 74 11.69 -9.67 8.69
CA ALA A 74 11.83 -10.22 7.34
C ALA A 74 13.25 -10.70 7.04
N VAL A 75 14.27 -9.87 7.33
CA VAL A 75 15.69 -10.25 7.16
C VAL A 75 16.06 -11.48 7.98
N GLN A 76 15.61 -11.55 9.24
CA GLN A 76 15.91 -12.69 10.11
C GLN A 76 15.25 -13.97 9.59
N VAL A 77 13.97 -13.90 9.22
CA VAL A 77 13.19 -15.03 8.74
C VAL A 77 13.69 -15.52 7.38
N MET A 78 13.85 -14.63 6.40
CA MET A 78 14.32 -15.00 5.05
C MET A 78 15.70 -15.65 5.08
N GLN A 79 16.63 -15.15 5.89
CA GLN A 79 17.93 -15.80 6.08
C GLN A 79 17.82 -17.15 6.80
N GLY A 80 16.98 -17.25 7.82
CA GLY A 80 16.79 -18.48 8.59
C GLY A 80 16.23 -19.63 7.74
N TYR A 81 15.38 -19.32 6.77
CA TYR A 81 14.83 -20.27 5.80
C TYR A 81 15.67 -20.44 4.54
N GLY A 82 16.80 -19.74 4.41
CA GLY A 82 17.70 -19.88 3.26
C GLY A 82 17.17 -19.27 1.95
N TYR A 83 16.27 -18.29 2.02
CA TYR A 83 15.77 -17.56 0.84
C TYR A 83 16.78 -16.56 0.28
N LEU A 84 17.85 -16.23 1.02
CA LEU A 84 18.88 -15.29 0.58
C LEU A 84 20.16 -16.03 0.20
N SER A 85 20.83 -15.56 -0.85
CA SER A 85 22.12 -16.12 -1.33
C SER A 85 23.27 -15.97 -0.33
N GLY A 86 23.18 -15.00 0.59
CA GLY A 86 24.22 -14.73 1.57
C GLY A 86 23.71 -14.12 2.87
N ARG A 87 24.65 -13.74 3.74
CA ARG A 87 24.33 -13.15 5.04
C ARG A 87 24.38 -11.62 4.99
N ILE A 88 23.38 -10.99 5.58
CA ILE A 88 23.27 -9.55 5.75
C ILE A 88 22.73 -9.19 7.14
N SER A 89 23.38 -8.21 7.78
CA SER A 89 22.86 -7.65 9.03
C SER A 89 21.73 -6.68 8.76
N VAL A 90 20.78 -6.55 9.69
CA VAL A 90 19.66 -5.60 9.59
C VAL A 90 20.13 -4.16 9.31
N SER A 91 21.26 -3.75 9.89
CA SER A 91 21.86 -2.44 9.65
C SER A 91 22.37 -2.27 8.21
N ARG A 92 23.06 -3.29 7.67
CA ARG A 92 23.51 -3.29 6.27
C ARG A 92 22.33 -3.31 5.31
N PHE A 93 21.34 -4.16 5.58
CA PHE A 93 20.09 -4.22 4.82
C PHE A 93 19.42 -2.84 4.74
N ASN A 94 19.17 -2.19 5.88
CA ASN A 94 18.51 -0.88 5.91
C ASN A 94 19.28 0.17 5.10
N ARG A 95 20.61 0.19 5.17
CA ARG A 95 21.42 1.12 4.36
C ARG A 95 21.27 0.85 2.86
N ARG A 96 21.29 -0.42 2.44
CA ARG A 96 21.18 -0.80 1.03
C ARG A 96 19.79 -0.54 0.46
N VAL A 97 18.73 -0.95 1.16
CA VAL A 97 17.35 -0.70 0.68
C VAL A 97 17.05 0.80 0.57
N HIS A 98 17.63 1.65 1.43
CA HIS A 98 17.51 3.10 1.30
C HIS A 98 18.33 3.70 0.14
N ALA A 99 19.43 3.06 -0.25
CA ALA A 99 20.17 3.41 -1.46
C ALA A 99 19.40 2.99 -2.73
N LEU A 100 18.64 1.90 -2.65
CA LEU A 100 17.78 1.38 -3.72
C LEU A 100 16.36 1.96 -3.72
N ARG A 101 16.07 3.00 -2.92
CA ARG A 101 14.68 3.50 -2.78
C ARG A 101 14.08 3.96 -4.13
N ASP A 102 14.92 4.52 -4.99
CA ASP A 102 14.51 5.04 -6.30
C ASP A 102 14.20 3.86 -7.25
N TRP A 103 14.92 2.74 -7.10
CA TRP A 103 14.57 1.46 -7.75
C TRP A 103 13.24 0.89 -7.26
N VAL A 104 12.98 0.92 -5.94
CA VAL A 104 11.69 0.45 -5.40
C VAL A 104 10.52 1.30 -5.91
N ALA A 105 10.70 2.62 -5.99
CA ALA A 105 9.71 3.51 -6.61
C ALA A 105 9.52 3.18 -8.09
N PHE A 106 10.61 3.11 -8.84
CA PHE A 106 10.59 2.80 -10.27
C PHE A 106 9.91 1.46 -10.58
N ILE A 107 10.17 0.40 -9.79
CA ILE A 107 9.52 -0.90 -9.97
C ILE A 107 8.01 -0.79 -9.72
N ALA A 108 7.58 -0.03 -8.69
CA ALA A 108 6.16 0.20 -8.44
C ALA A 108 5.50 0.91 -9.63
N ASP A 109 6.11 2.02 -10.10
CA ASP A 109 5.62 2.79 -11.24
C ASP A 109 5.57 1.94 -12.53
N THR A 110 6.56 1.09 -12.76
CA THR A 110 6.60 0.19 -13.94
C THR A 110 5.48 -0.84 -13.89
N LEU A 111 5.23 -1.44 -12.72
CA LEU A 111 4.13 -2.40 -12.56
C LEU A 111 2.77 -1.72 -12.77
N GLU A 112 2.62 -0.50 -12.26
CA GLU A 112 1.42 0.31 -12.48
C GLU A 112 1.16 0.56 -13.98
N GLU A 113 2.17 0.99 -14.72
CA GLU A 113 2.06 1.19 -16.18
C GLU A 113 1.73 -0.12 -16.92
N LEU A 114 2.38 -1.23 -16.56
CA LEU A 114 2.14 -2.53 -17.19
C LEU A 114 0.70 -3.04 -17.00
N PHE A 115 0.12 -2.78 -15.83
CA PHE A 115 -1.23 -3.23 -15.45
C PHE A 115 -2.32 -2.20 -15.74
N THR A 116 -1.98 -1.01 -16.25
CA THR A 116 -2.94 -0.02 -16.75
C THR A 116 -3.52 -0.48 -18.08
N GLN A 117 -4.28 -1.57 -18.05
CA GLN A 117 -4.97 -2.14 -19.18
C GLN A 117 -6.44 -2.37 -18.82
N GLY A 118 -7.33 -2.07 -19.78
CA GLY A 118 -8.77 -2.25 -19.61
C GLY A 118 -9.54 -0.94 -19.48
N GLU A 119 -10.85 -1.08 -19.25
CA GLU A 119 -11.82 0.03 -19.30
C GLU A 119 -12.52 0.26 -17.96
N VAL A 120 -12.19 -0.53 -16.93
CA VAL A 120 -12.89 -0.55 -15.65
C VAL A 120 -11.87 -0.50 -14.53
N PHE A 121 -12.02 0.45 -13.62
CA PHE A 121 -11.13 0.65 -12.50
C PHE A 121 -11.92 1.03 -11.24
N VAL A 122 -11.34 0.76 -10.08
CA VAL A 122 -11.87 1.17 -8.78
C VAL A 122 -10.93 2.17 -8.14
N ILE A 123 -11.47 3.19 -7.49
CA ILE A 123 -10.70 4.12 -6.66
C ILE A 123 -11.16 4.05 -5.22
N ASP A 124 -10.20 3.95 -4.32
CA ASP A 124 -10.43 4.18 -2.91
C ASP A 124 -9.24 4.89 -2.25
N SER A 125 -9.43 5.29 -0.99
CA SER A 125 -8.40 5.98 -0.24
C SER A 125 -8.30 5.47 1.19
N MET A 126 -7.09 5.54 1.75
CA MET A 126 -6.85 5.12 3.11
C MET A 126 -5.81 6.00 3.82
N PRO A 127 -5.91 6.14 5.15
CA PRO A 127 -4.94 6.91 5.90
C PRO A 127 -3.59 6.17 5.98
N VAL A 128 -2.50 6.92 5.83
CA VAL A 128 -1.11 6.50 6.10
C VAL A 128 -0.53 7.36 7.22
N PRO A 129 -0.86 7.05 8.50
CA PRO A 129 -0.50 7.89 9.63
C PRO A 129 1.00 7.90 9.88
N VAL A 130 1.56 9.10 10.00
CA VAL A 130 2.93 9.30 10.48
C VAL A 130 2.98 9.11 11.99
N CYS A 131 1.93 9.55 12.68
CA CYS A 131 1.64 9.26 14.09
C CYS A 131 0.17 9.51 14.44
N ARG A 132 -0.28 9.04 15.61
CA ARG A 132 -1.58 9.44 16.18
C ARG A 132 -1.67 10.97 16.35
N ARG A 133 -2.87 11.53 16.17
CA ARG A 133 -3.14 12.97 16.28
C ARG A 133 -2.61 13.60 17.56
N ALA A 134 -2.72 12.91 18.70
CA ALA A 134 -2.21 13.36 20.01
C ALA A 134 -0.69 13.61 20.04
N ARG A 135 0.09 13.02 19.11
CA ARG A 135 1.54 13.20 19.01
C ARG A 135 1.96 14.22 17.95
N ALA A 136 1.02 14.82 17.20
CA ALA A 136 1.31 15.70 16.07
C ALA A 136 2.27 16.85 16.42
N ARG A 137 2.10 17.48 17.59
CA ARG A 137 2.97 18.60 18.05
C ARG A 137 4.44 18.21 18.21
N ARG A 138 4.73 16.92 18.45
CA ARG A 138 6.10 16.38 18.62
C ARG A 138 6.63 15.73 17.33
N CYS A 139 5.84 15.69 16.26
CA CYS A 139 6.25 15.08 15.01
C CYS A 139 7.31 15.94 14.31
N ARG A 140 8.39 15.29 13.86
CA ARG A 140 9.47 15.93 13.12
C ARG A 140 9.44 15.62 11.62
N LYS A 141 8.68 14.60 11.21
CA LYS A 141 8.60 14.11 9.83
C LYS A 141 7.74 15.00 8.91
N VAL A 142 6.58 15.41 9.41
CA VAL A 142 5.65 16.33 8.73
C VAL A 142 5.09 17.32 9.73
N ARG A 143 4.69 18.51 9.28
CA ARG A 143 4.21 19.61 10.13
C ARG A 143 3.10 20.39 9.44
N GLY A 144 2.23 21.00 10.25
CA GLY A 144 1.17 21.88 9.77
C GLY A 144 -0.21 21.23 9.75
N ARG A 145 -1.23 22.07 9.56
CA ARG A 145 -2.64 21.65 9.56
C ARG A 145 -2.99 20.76 8.36
N ALA A 146 -2.26 20.90 7.25
CA ALA A 146 -2.40 20.09 6.05
C ALA A 146 -2.30 18.57 6.28
N TYR A 147 -1.59 18.11 7.32
CA TYR A 147 -1.42 16.68 7.60
C TYR A 147 -2.45 16.12 8.60
N CYS A 148 -3.49 16.89 8.91
CA CYS A 148 -4.45 16.56 9.96
C CYS A 148 -5.70 15.93 9.35
N GLY A 149 -5.70 14.61 9.22
CA GLY A 149 -6.81 13.88 8.62
C GLY A 149 -7.83 13.33 9.61
N TYR A 150 -9.00 12.98 9.08
CA TYR A 150 -10.08 12.30 9.79
C TYR A 150 -10.65 11.17 8.93
N CYS A 151 -10.40 9.93 9.33
CA CYS A 151 -10.96 8.76 8.67
C CYS A 151 -12.38 8.51 9.20
N ALA A 152 -13.39 8.78 8.37
CA ALA A 152 -14.79 8.62 8.74
C ALA A 152 -15.16 7.15 9.02
N ALA A 153 -14.64 6.22 8.21
CA ALA A 153 -14.86 4.78 8.38
C ALA A 153 -14.43 4.27 9.77
N LYS A 154 -13.30 4.78 10.29
CA LYS A 154 -12.75 4.41 11.60
C LYS A 154 -13.14 5.38 12.73
N LYS A 155 -13.85 6.47 12.40
CA LYS A 155 -14.15 7.59 13.31
C LYS A 155 -12.90 8.10 14.05
N GLU A 156 -11.75 8.13 13.38
CA GLU A 156 -10.46 8.43 14.01
C GLU A 156 -9.76 9.61 13.33
N LYS A 157 -9.21 10.53 14.14
CA LYS A 157 -8.31 11.58 13.69
C LYS A 157 -6.88 11.07 13.68
N PHE A 158 -6.16 11.31 12.59
CA PHE A 158 -4.75 10.94 12.47
C PHE A 158 -3.89 12.14 12.06
N PHE A 159 -2.57 11.93 12.03
CA PHE A 159 -1.62 12.92 11.56
C PHE A 159 -0.62 12.26 10.62
N GLY A 160 -0.67 12.61 9.33
CA GLY A 160 0.14 11.98 8.30
C GLY A 160 -0.39 12.20 6.90
N TRP A 161 -0.18 11.19 6.07
CA TRP A 161 -0.52 11.18 4.65
C TRP A 161 -1.83 10.44 4.41
N TRP A 162 -2.44 10.69 3.26
CA TRP A 162 -3.58 9.97 2.72
C TRP A 162 -3.15 9.33 1.41
N LEU A 163 -3.35 8.02 1.29
CA LEU A 163 -3.10 7.29 0.06
C LEU A 163 -4.42 7.22 -0.72
N HIS A 164 -4.40 7.68 -1.96
CA HIS A 164 -5.44 7.42 -2.96
C HIS A 164 -4.90 6.40 -3.93
N LEU A 165 -5.68 5.38 -4.23
CA LEU A 165 -5.25 4.24 -5.00
C LEU A 165 -6.32 3.87 -6.02
N ILE A 166 -5.93 3.81 -7.29
CA ILE A 166 -6.71 3.20 -8.36
C ILE A 166 -6.21 1.77 -8.56
N CYS A 167 -7.15 0.83 -8.61
CA CYS A 167 -6.88 -0.56 -8.93
C CYS A 167 -7.75 -1.07 -10.09
N THR A 168 -7.34 -2.17 -10.70
CA THR A 168 -8.20 -3.01 -11.54
C THR A 168 -9.31 -3.67 -10.69
N PRO A 169 -10.35 -4.27 -11.32
CA PRO A 169 -11.37 -5.04 -10.60
C PRO A 169 -10.83 -6.22 -9.81
N GLN A 170 -9.65 -6.74 -10.17
CA GLN A 170 -8.94 -7.80 -9.45
C GLN A 170 -8.14 -7.26 -8.24
N GLY A 171 -8.03 -5.94 -8.11
CA GLY A 171 -7.30 -5.29 -7.01
C GLY A 171 -5.83 -5.04 -7.30
N VAL A 172 -5.38 -5.15 -8.56
CA VAL A 172 -4.01 -4.80 -8.96
C VAL A 172 -3.88 -3.28 -8.96
N PRO A 173 -2.91 -2.68 -8.25
CA PRO A 173 -2.72 -1.23 -8.25
C PRO A 173 -2.19 -0.75 -9.60
N ILE A 174 -2.75 0.36 -10.10
CA ILE A 174 -2.38 0.94 -11.41
C ILE A 174 -2.04 2.42 -11.37
N ALA A 175 -2.45 3.14 -10.32
CA ALA A 175 -2.06 4.52 -10.09
C ALA A 175 -2.30 4.86 -8.62
N PHE A 176 -1.43 5.65 -8.01
CA PHE A 176 -1.64 6.12 -6.64
C PHE A 176 -1.16 7.56 -6.43
N GLN A 177 -1.63 8.16 -5.35
CA GLN A 177 -1.13 9.44 -4.89
C GLN A 177 -1.10 9.50 -3.36
N LEU A 178 0.02 9.98 -2.81
CA LEU A 178 0.14 10.34 -1.41
C LEU A 178 -0.04 11.85 -1.22
N VAL A 179 -1.12 12.25 -0.57
CA VAL A 179 -1.42 13.65 -0.26
C VAL A 179 -1.41 13.91 1.24
N PRO A 180 -1.20 15.16 1.71
CA PRO A 180 -1.33 15.47 3.12
C PRO A 180 -2.74 15.14 3.65
N GLY A 181 -2.84 14.52 4.83
CA GLY A 181 -4.09 13.93 5.31
C GLY A 181 -5.28 14.87 5.55
N GLY A 182 -5.07 16.17 5.54
CA GLY A 182 -6.14 17.17 5.65
C GLY A 182 -6.72 17.62 4.30
N PHE A 183 -6.23 17.08 3.18
CA PHE A 183 -6.74 17.37 1.85
C PHE A 183 -8.03 16.60 1.59
N HIS A 184 -8.87 17.10 0.70
CA HIS A 184 -10.12 16.44 0.30
C HIS A 184 -9.85 15.34 -0.73
N ASP A 185 -10.64 14.26 -0.69
CA ASP A 185 -10.48 13.10 -1.58
C ASP A 185 -10.65 13.44 -3.08
N LEU A 186 -11.34 14.55 -3.37
CA LEU A 186 -11.51 15.10 -4.72
C LEU A 186 -10.28 15.87 -5.24
N THR A 187 -9.28 16.13 -4.40
CA THR A 187 -8.06 16.84 -4.84
C THR A 187 -7.19 15.98 -5.78
N PRO A 188 -6.85 14.73 -5.42
CA PRO A 188 -5.98 13.88 -6.25
C PRO A 188 -6.69 13.23 -7.44
N ILE A 189 -8.02 13.11 -7.41
CA ILE A 189 -8.76 12.32 -8.40
C ILE A 189 -8.62 12.86 -9.83
N HIS A 190 -8.51 14.17 -10.03
CA HIS A 190 -8.32 14.75 -11.36
C HIS A 190 -7.01 14.28 -12.01
N GLN A 191 -5.92 14.27 -11.24
CA GLN A 191 -4.63 13.81 -11.72
C GLN A 191 -4.63 12.29 -11.96
N LEU A 192 -5.22 11.53 -11.03
CA LEU A 192 -5.30 10.08 -11.15
C LEU A 192 -6.19 9.65 -12.33
N ALA A 193 -7.31 10.33 -12.57
CA ALA A 193 -8.20 10.04 -13.70
C ALA A 193 -7.56 10.40 -15.04
N PHE A 194 -6.75 11.48 -15.11
CA PHE A 194 -6.06 11.85 -16.34
C PHE A 194 -5.04 10.79 -16.81
N GLY A 195 -4.54 9.96 -15.91
CA GLY A 195 -3.66 8.83 -16.25
C GLY A 195 -4.39 7.64 -16.91
N LEU A 196 -5.72 7.61 -16.89
CA LEU A 196 -6.51 6.52 -17.46
C LEU A 196 -6.88 6.80 -18.92
N ALA A 197 -7.13 5.73 -19.68
CA ALA A 197 -7.55 5.85 -21.07
C ALA A 197 -8.93 6.54 -21.19
N PRO A 198 -9.14 7.39 -22.22
CA PRO A 198 -10.45 7.94 -22.50
C PRO A 198 -11.52 6.85 -22.68
N GLY A 199 -12.69 7.03 -22.07
CA GLY A 199 -13.76 6.02 -22.04
C GLY A 199 -13.71 5.07 -20.85
N ALA A 200 -12.63 5.08 -20.05
CA ALA A 200 -12.56 4.28 -18.83
C ALA A 200 -13.65 4.66 -17.82
N ARG A 201 -14.11 3.67 -17.06
CA ARG A 201 -15.10 3.79 -15.98
C ARG A 201 -14.38 3.64 -14.64
N LEU A 202 -14.41 4.70 -13.85
CA LEU A 202 -13.76 4.77 -12.55
C LEU A 202 -14.80 4.72 -11.43
N PHE A 203 -14.88 3.58 -10.76
CA PHE A 203 -15.85 3.33 -9.70
C PHE A 203 -15.30 3.78 -8.35
N GLY A 204 -16.03 4.66 -7.66
CA GLY A 204 -15.60 5.23 -6.38
C GLY A 204 -16.63 5.04 -5.28
N ASP A 205 -16.18 5.17 -4.04
CA ASP A 205 -17.07 5.21 -2.88
C ASP A 205 -17.92 6.51 -2.83
N LYS A 206 -18.60 6.73 -1.70
CA LYS A 206 -19.46 7.91 -1.50
C LYS A 206 -18.66 9.21 -1.35
N ALA A 207 -17.39 9.16 -0.97
CA ALA A 207 -16.54 10.34 -0.77
C ALA A 207 -16.23 11.04 -2.11
N TYR A 208 -16.18 10.28 -3.20
CA TYR A 208 -15.99 10.79 -4.57
C TYR A 208 -17.26 11.34 -5.24
N ASN A 209 -18.39 11.40 -4.52
CA ASN A 209 -19.65 11.88 -5.06
C ASN A 209 -19.73 13.42 -5.09
N ALA A 210 -19.29 13.98 -6.21
CA ALA A 210 -19.31 15.41 -6.52
C ALA A 210 -19.58 15.66 -8.01
N ALA A 211 -20.78 16.16 -8.32
CA ALA A 211 -21.25 16.33 -9.70
C ALA A 211 -20.38 17.27 -10.56
N ALA A 212 -19.79 18.30 -9.96
CA ALA A 212 -18.91 19.22 -10.67
C ALA A 212 -17.61 18.51 -11.10
N ASP A 213 -16.98 17.77 -10.19
CA ASP A 213 -15.78 16.99 -10.47
C ASP A 213 -16.06 15.86 -11.48
N GLU A 214 -17.20 15.16 -11.36
CA GLU A 214 -17.64 14.15 -12.34
C GLU A 214 -17.70 14.72 -13.76
N GLN A 215 -18.28 15.92 -13.92
CA GLN A 215 -18.38 16.60 -15.23
C GLN A 215 -17.03 17.06 -15.75
N THR A 216 -16.20 17.67 -14.90
CA THR A 216 -14.87 18.15 -15.28
C THR A 216 -13.97 16.98 -15.71
N ILE A 217 -13.91 15.90 -14.93
CA ILE A 217 -13.11 14.71 -15.25
C ILE A 217 -13.55 14.12 -16.59
N GLN A 218 -14.86 13.98 -16.82
CA GLN A 218 -15.38 13.46 -18.08
C GLN A 218 -15.04 14.35 -19.28
N ALA A 219 -15.05 15.68 -19.09
CA ALA A 219 -14.75 16.63 -20.16
C ALA A 219 -13.25 16.69 -20.47
N GLU A 220 -12.38 16.63 -19.46
CA GLU A 220 -10.93 16.81 -19.61
C GLU A 220 -10.18 15.52 -19.96
N SER A 221 -10.59 14.39 -19.38
CA SER A 221 -9.90 13.10 -19.56
C SER A 221 -10.68 12.08 -20.39
N GLY A 222 -11.99 12.28 -20.56
CA GLY A 222 -12.87 11.28 -21.16
C GLY A 222 -13.25 10.13 -20.22
N VAL A 223 -12.77 10.12 -18.97
CA VAL A 223 -13.06 9.11 -17.95
C VAL A 223 -14.41 9.38 -17.30
N ARG A 224 -15.21 8.33 -17.11
CA ARG A 224 -16.48 8.40 -16.40
C ARG A 224 -16.29 8.03 -14.93
N LEU A 225 -16.32 9.02 -14.04
CA LEU A 225 -16.35 8.79 -12.60
C LEU A 225 -17.76 8.35 -12.16
N ILE A 226 -17.86 7.20 -11.52
CA ILE A 226 -19.11 6.57 -11.08
C ILE A 226 -19.02 6.35 -9.57
N PRO A 227 -19.38 7.34 -8.75
CA PRO A 227 -19.34 7.22 -7.30
C PRO A 227 -20.63 6.59 -6.75
N VAL A 228 -20.59 6.05 -5.53
CA VAL A 228 -21.81 5.65 -4.83
C VAL A 228 -22.72 6.86 -4.61
N ARG A 229 -23.97 6.79 -5.11
CA ARG A 229 -24.93 7.89 -4.97
C ARG A 229 -25.35 8.09 -3.51
N LYS A 230 -25.39 9.37 -3.07
CA LYS A 230 -25.93 9.74 -1.76
C LYS A 230 -27.45 9.51 -1.79
N THR A 231 -28.04 9.13 -0.66
CA THR A 231 -29.47 8.79 -0.54
C THR A 231 -30.43 9.86 -1.08
N ASN A 232 -30.02 11.14 -1.07
CA ASN A 232 -30.82 12.27 -1.52
C ASN A 232 -30.53 12.69 -2.97
N MET A 233 -29.74 11.93 -3.73
CA MET A 233 -29.41 12.22 -5.12
C MET A 233 -30.13 11.27 -6.05
N ALA A 234 -30.34 11.72 -7.30
CA ALA A 234 -30.86 10.85 -8.34
C ALA A 234 -29.95 9.62 -8.52
N PRO A 235 -30.53 8.44 -8.79
CA PRO A 235 -29.80 7.26 -9.23
C PRO A 235 -28.92 7.55 -10.45
N HIS A 236 -27.97 6.65 -10.72
CA HIS A 236 -27.24 6.70 -11.99
C HIS A 236 -28.21 6.50 -13.15
N ALA A 237 -27.92 7.14 -14.28
CA ALA A 237 -28.74 7.02 -15.47
C ALA A 237 -28.78 5.57 -15.99
N TRP A 238 -27.69 4.82 -15.80
CA TRP A 238 -27.55 3.44 -16.25
C TRP A 238 -27.66 2.50 -15.05
N PHE A 239 -28.65 1.62 -15.07
CA PHE A 239 -28.84 0.61 -14.02
C PHE A 239 -27.63 -0.30 -13.84
N LEU A 240 -26.88 -0.57 -14.92
CA LEU A 240 -25.66 -1.39 -14.87
C LEU A 240 -24.58 -0.78 -13.98
N ASP A 241 -24.47 0.55 -13.92
CA ASP A 241 -23.48 1.23 -13.08
C ASP A 241 -23.71 0.91 -11.58
N GLU A 242 -24.97 0.77 -11.15
CA GLU A 242 -25.28 0.39 -9.76
C GLU A 242 -24.96 -1.08 -9.45
N LEU A 243 -25.10 -1.96 -10.44
CA LEU A 243 -24.79 -3.37 -10.30
C LEU A 243 -23.27 -3.57 -10.19
N GLU A 244 -22.52 -2.96 -11.09
CA GLU A 244 -21.05 -2.98 -11.12
C GLU A 244 -20.46 -2.33 -9.85
N LEU A 245 -21.04 -1.23 -9.36
CA LEU A 245 -20.63 -0.63 -8.08
C LEU A 245 -20.71 -1.62 -6.91
N ARG A 246 -21.74 -2.48 -6.88
CA ARG A 246 -21.90 -3.48 -5.81
C ARG A 246 -20.90 -4.62 -5.98
N GLU A 247 -20.67 -5.03 -7.22
CA GLU A 247 -19.69 -6.07 -7.55
C GLU A 247 -18.27 -5.64 -7.13
N TYR A 248 -17.84 -4.45 -7.55
CA TYR A 248 -16.47 -3.97 -7.33
C TYR A 248 -16.20 -3.44 -5.92
N ARG A 249 -17.24 -3.25 -5.10
CA ARG A 249 -17.07 -2.90 -3.68
C ARG A 249 -16.27 -3.95 -2.92
N HIS A 250 -16.46 -5.23 -3.25
CA HIS A 250 -15.71 -6.31 -2.63
C HIS A 250 -14.21 -6.22 -2.90
N THR A 251 -13.81 -5.76 -4.09
CA THR A 251 -12.42 -5.49 -4.45
C THR A 251 -11.83 -4.39 -3.56
N ILE A 252 -12.54 -3.28 -3.38
CA ILE A 252 -12.11 -2.17 -2.52
C ILE A 252 -11.88 -2.64 -1.08
N GLU A 253 -12.83 -3.38 -0.52
CA GLU A 253 -12.74 -3.92 0.84
C GLU A 253 -11.56 -4.90 0.99
N THR A 254 -11.30 -5.70 -0.05
CA THR A 254 -10.19 -6.66 -0.10
C THR A 254 -8.84 -5.95 -0.15
N VAL A 255 -8.66 -5.00 -1.08
CA VAL A 255 -7.43 -4.21 -1.24
C VAL A 255 -7.09 -3.45 0.05
N ASN A 256 -8.08 -2.79 0.66
CA ASN A 256 -7.88 -2.12 1.94
C ASN A 256 -7.47 -3.09 3.03
N SER A 257 -8.09 -4.26 3.12
CA SER A 257 -7.73 -5.29 4.10
C SER A 257 -6.29 -5.77 3.91
N GLN A 258 -5.87 -6.00 2.66
CA GLN A 258 -4.50 -6.40 2.32
C GLN A 258 -3.50 -5.31 2.74
N LEU A 259 -3.75 -4.05 2.38
CA LEU A 259 -2.89 -2.91 2.75
C LEU A 259 -2.84 -2.66 4.26
N GLU A 260 -3.94 -2.89 4.97
CA GLU A 260 -3.96 -2.84 6.44
C GLU A 260 -3.09 -3.93 7.07
N LYS A 261 -3.14 -5.16 6.56
CA LYS A 261 -2.25 -6.26 6.98
C LYS A 261 -0.78 -5.94 6.68
N MET A 262 -0.50 -5.27 5.57
CA MET A 262 0.84 -4.77 5.24
C MET A 262 1.30 -3.59 6.13
N GLY A 263 0.42 -3.07 6.98
CA GLY A 263 0.76 -2.14 8.04
C GLY A 263 0.73 -0.66 7.65
N LEU A 264 0.12 -0.29 6.51
CA LEU A 264 0.06 1.12 6.05
C LEU A 264 -0.51 2.07 7.10
N ALA A 265 -1.53 1.64 7.83
CA ALA A 265 -2.16 2.43 8.89
C ALA A 265 -1.27 2.58 10.15
N ARG A 266 -0.13 1.89 10.22
CA ARG A 266 0.72 1.75 11.42
C ARG A 266 2.21 1.81 11.12
N PHE A 267 2.63 2.43 10.02
CA PHE A 267 4.04 2.47 9.65
C PHE A 267 4.95 3.00 10.75
N HIS A 268 5.93 2.17 11.09
CA HIS A 268 7.10 2.57 11.85
C HIS A 268 8.21 2.99 10.88
N ALA A 269 8.17 4.24 10.43
CA ALA A 269 9.22 4.89 9.64
C ALA A 269 9.83 6.07 10.40
N ARG A 270 11.15 6.22 10.35
CA ARG A 270 11.88 7.32 11.01
C ARG A 270 12.00 8.57 10.13
N THR A 271 11.94 8.41 8.81
CA THR A 271 12.06 9.47 7.79
C THR A 271 10.89 9.41 6.81
N ASN A 272 10.69 10.45 5.98
CA ASN A 272 9.67 10.44 4.92
C ASN A 272 10.07 9.50 3.77
N HIS A 273 11.34 9.50 3.35
CA HIS A 273 11.83 8.50 2.38
C HIS A 273 11.65 7.05 2.86
N GLY A 274 11.78 6.79 4.16
CA GLY A 274 11.49 5.46 4.72
C GLY A 274 10.01 5.13 4.83
N LEU A 275 9.13 6.13 4.74
CA LEU A 275 7.69 5.94 4.63
C LEU A 275 7.33 5.65 3.16
N GLU A 276 7.81 6.47 2.23
CA GLU A 276 7.65 6.29 0.77
C GLU A 276 8.13 4.90 0.34
N LEU A 277 9.35 4.51 0.73
CA LEU A 277 9.89 3.18 0.46
C LEU A 277 8.94 2.05 0.88
N LYS A 278 8.31 2.19 2.05
CA LYS A 278 7.37 1.18 2.58
C LYS A 278 6.03 1.20 1.85
N VAL A 279 5.57 2.37 1.39
CA VAL A 279 4.39 2.46 0.52
C VAL A 279 4.68 1.75 -0.79
N HIS A 280 5.76 2.08 -1.50
CA HIS A 280 6.10 1.45 -2.78
C HIS A 280 6.30 -0.07 -2.64
N ALA A 281 7.02 -0.52 -1.59
CA ALA A 281 7.17 -1.96 -1.34
C ALA A 281 5.83 -2.67 -1.08
N SER A 282 4.87 -1.99 -0.43
CA SER A 282 3.51 -2.50 -0.26
C SER A 282 2.70 -2.51 -1.55
N LEU A 283 2.86 -1.53 -2.43
CA LEU A 283 2.20 -1.50 -3.73
C LEU A 283 2.72 -2.62 -4.65
N ILE A 284 4.03 -2.85 -4.67
CA ILE A 284 4.63 -4.00 -5.37
C ILE A 284 4.08 -5.32 -4.80
N ALA A 285 4.06 -5.46 -3.46
CA ALA A 285 3.50 -6.65 -2.82
C ALA A 285 2.02 -6.86 -3.14
N LEU A 286 1.24 -5.78 -3.27
CA LEU A 286 -0.17 -5.83 -3.64
C LEU A 286 -0.33 -6.27 -5.10
N ALA A 287 0.44 -5.69 -6.02
CA ALA A 287 0.46 -6.08 -7.43
C ALA A 287 0.80 -7.56 -7.60
N CYS A 288 1.88 -8.03 -6.97
CA CYS A 288 2.27 -9.44 -6.99
C CYS A 288 1.26 -10.36 -6.27
N THR A 289 0.33 -9.84 -5.46
CA THR A 289 -0.71 -10.66 -4.82
C THR A 289 -1.95 -10.81 -5.70
N ASN A 290 -2.27 -9.79 -6.50
CA ASN A 290 -3.58 -9.67 -7.15
C ASN A 290 -3.52 -9.83 -8.67
N PHE A 291 -2.33 -9.98 -9.26
CA PHE A 291 -2.15 -10.12 -10.70
C PHE A 291 -2.41 -11.55 -11.22
N ASP A 292 -2.52 -12.55 -10.35
CA ASP A 292 -2.78 -13.96 -10.70
C ASP A 292 -4.28 -14.28 -10.85
#